data_AF-A0A2U3NUZ8-F1
#
_entry.id   AF-A0A2U3NUZ8-F1
#
_cell.length_a   1.000
_cell.length_b   1.000
_cell.length_c   1.000
_cell.angle_alpha   90.00
_cell.angle_beta   90.00
_cell.angle_gamma   90.00
#
_symmetry.space_group_name_H-M   'P 1'
#
loop_
_entity.id
_entity.type
_entity.pdbx_description
1 polymer ?
#
loop_
_entity_poly.entity_id
_entity_poly.type
_entity_poly.pdbx_seq_one_letter_code
_entity_poly.pdbx_strand_id
1 'polypeptide(L)'
;MIVILFDPRRPSLVPLQAIEHLVGEVQYTEEMPVAVPWSLPLARPVDTGDPESPAAPVLLSSDPDHPAVTARLAAGARLISAPETPRGERLVDAVAMMDKLRTAGPWESEQTHDSLRRFLLEETYELLDAVRSGNAEALCEELGDVLLQVLFHARIAEDAPQSAFGIDDVANTLMRKLGNRVPGVLAGQSISLEDQLAQWEERKAAEKSRNSVMDDVHTGQPALALAQKVVERVAKAGLPADLIPADITSISMSPDVDAESALRTAALEFVDAVRGVEKSIAAGRRGYGVPEEFDVVPLGVITEDEWREHWPSEQPPLELADDESEDIGDESEDDADEDADGDVDGDAEGAARDADDEPEAAG
;
A
#
# COMPACT_ATOMS: atom_id res chain seq x y z
N MET A 1 30.97 19.59 -36.66
CA MET A 1 31.12 19.55 -35.18
C MET A 1 29.94 18.79 -34.61
N ILE A 2 30.20 17.94 -33.62
CA ILE A 2 29.18 17.11 -32.96
C ILE A 2 29.25 17.39 -31.46
N VAL A 3 28.09 17.46 -30.83
CA VAL A 3 27.95 17.45 -29.37
C VAL A 3 27.28 16.14 -28.99
N ILE A 4 27.92 15.38 -28.10
CA ILE A 4 27.39 14.14 -27.56
C ILE A 4 27.04 14.41 -26.10
N LEU A 5 25.74 14.40 -25.78
CA LEU A 5 25.26 14.53 -24.41
C LEU A 5 25.10 13.16 -23.76
N PHE A 6 25.82 12.96 -22.67
CA PHE A 6 25.73 11.78 -21.82
C PHE A 6 24.66 11.97 -20.75
N ASP A 7 23.98 10.89 -20.41
CA ASP A 7 23.13 10.89 -19.22
C ASP A 7 24.04 10.94 -17.98
N PRO A 8 23.97 11.99 -17.14
CA PRO A 8 24.82 12.11 -15.94
C PRO A 8 24.62 10.93 -14.96
N ARG A 9 23.44 10.28 -14.99
CA ARG A 9 23.12 9.13 -14.14
C ARG A 9 23.65 7.82 -14.72
N ARG A 10 23.81 7.76 -16.03
CA ARG A 10 24.24 6.57 -16.76
C ARG A 10 25.33 6.95 -17.76
N PRO A 11 26.52 7.37 -17.28
CA PRO A 11 27.61 7.83 -18.15
C PRO A 11 28.20 6.73 -19.03
N SER A 12 27.85 5.47 -18.78
CA SER A 12 28.19 4.33 -19.63
C SER A 12 27.19 4.09 -20.77
N LEU A 13 26.02 4.74 -20.77
CA LEU A 13 25.07 4.68 -21.88
C LEU A 13 25.48 5.63 -22.98
N VAL A 14 26.08 5.06 -24.03
CA VAL A 14 26.44 5.77 -25.24
C VAL A 14 25.34 5.55 -26.29
N PRO A 15 24.75 6.60 -26.87
CA PRO A 15 23.84 6.46 -28.00
C PRO A 15 24.54 5.69 -29.13
N LEU A 16 23.87 4.71 -29.74
CA LEU A 16 24.46 3.92 -30.82
C LEU A 16 25.04 4.79 -31.96
N GLN A 17 24.37 5.92 -32.25
CA GLN A 17 24.80 6.91 -33.25
C GLN A 17 26.09 7.66 -32.87
N ALA A 18 26.47 7.68 -31.59
CA ALA A 18 27.69 8.32 -31.11
C ALA A 18 28.94 7.45 -31.31
N ILE A 19 28.80 6.12 -31.43
CA ILE A 19 29.94 5.18 -31.40
C ILE A 19 30.98 5.49 -32.48
N GLU A 20 30.55 5.77 -33.71
CA GLU A 20 31.48 6.08 -34.83
C GLU A 20 32.24 7.40 -34.64
N HIS A 21 31.74 8.27 -33.77
CA HIS A 21 32.32 9.60 -33.51
C HIS A 21 33.30 9.60 -32.33
N LEU A 22 33.31 8.57 -31.48
CA LEU A 22 34.17 8.47 -30.30
C LEU A 22 35.60 7.97 -30.59
N VAL A 23 35.89 7.58 -31.84
CA VAL A 23 37.20 7.01 -32.24
C VAL A 23 38.25 8.10 -32.53
N GLY A 24 37.82 9.33 -32.81
CA GLY A 24 38.68 10.44 -33.21
C GLY A 24 39.09 11.37 -32.07
N GLU A 25 39.53 12.59 -32.40
CA GLU A 25 39.78 13.63 -31.40
C GLU A 25 38.47 14.07 -30.73
N VAL A 26 38.49 14.08 -29.40
CA VAL A 26 37.32 14.37 -28.59
C VAL A 26 37.69 15.39 -27.51
N GLN A 27 36.83 16.38 -27.30
CA GLN A 27 36.88 17.25 -26.13
C GLN A 27 35.82 16.84 -25.12
N TYR A 28 36.10 16.99 -23.82
CA TYR A 28 35.14 16.75 -22.76
C TYR A 28 35.13 17.89 -21.73
N THR A 29 33.97 18.14 -21.15
CA THR A 29 33.75 19.13 -20.08
C THR A 29 34.02 18.52 -18.70
N GLU A 30 34.28 19.37 -17.69
CA GLU A 30 34.78 18.98 -16.37
C GLU A 30 33.84 18.09 -15.54
N GLU A 31 32.54 18.16 -15.79
CA GLU A 31 31.53 17.34 -15.10
C GLU A 31 31.54 15.87 -15.54
N MET A 32 32.23 15.57 -16.65
CA MET A 32 32.28 14.21 -17.18
C MET A 32 32.96 13.24 -16.21
N PRO A 33 32.33 12.09 -15.89
CA PRO A 33 32.95 11.08 -15.05
C PRO A 33 34.29 10.61 -15.59
N VAL A 34 35.31 10.57 -14.74
CA VAL A 34 36.72 10.29 -15.09
C VAL A 34 36.90 9.01 -15.91
N ALA A 35 36.05 8.00 -15.68
CA ALA A 35 36.07 6.75 -16.44
C ALA A 35 35.82 6.93 -17.95
N VAL A 36 35.04 7.95 -18.35
CA VAL A 36 34.69 8.18 -19.77
C VAL A 36 35.89 8.72 -20.54
N PRO A 37 36.55 9.84 -20.15
CA PRO A 37 37.77 10.29 -20.81
C PRO A 37 38.90 9.26 -20.81
N TRP A 38 39.07 8.49 -19.73
CA TRP A 38 40.12 7.46 -19.65
C TRP A 38 39.92 6.31 -20.63
N SER A 39 38.69 6.09 -21.08
CA SER A 39 38.36 5.07 -22.08
C SER A 39 38.60 5.54 -23.52
N LEU A 40 38.93 6.82 -23.72
CA LEU A 40 39.06 7.47 -25.02
C LEU A 40 40.50 7.99 -25.20
N PRO A 41 41.36 7.30 -25.97
CA PRO A 41 42.79 7.62 -26.05
C PRO A 41 43.12 9.03 -26.55
N LEU A 42 42.21 9.66 -27.30
CA LEU A 42 42.35 10.99 -27.90
C LEU A 42 41.46 12.04 -27.23
N ALA A 43 40.91 11.74 -26.06
CA ALA A 43 40.10 12.69 -25.29
C ALA A 43 40.98 13.70 -24.56
N ARG A 44 40.59 14.97 -24.62
CA ARG A 44 41.24 16.07 -23.88
C ARG A 44 40.18 17.00 -23.27
N PRO A 45 40.46 17.64 -22.13
CA PRO A 45 39.50 18.56 -21.53
C PRO A 45 39.26 19.77 -22.45
N VAL A 46 38.08 20.38 -22.34
CA VAL A 46 37.84 21.72 -22.88
C VAL A 46 38.72 22.68 -22.09
N ASP A 47 39.77 23.18 -22.74
CA ASP A 47 40.65 24.16 -22.12
C ASP A 47 39.89 25.49 -22.00
N THR A 48 39.54 25.89 -20.78
CA THR A 48 38.83 27.16 -20.55
C THR A 48 39.75 28.38 -20.66
N GLY A 49 41.06 28.19 -20.85
CA GLY A 49 42.07 29.24 -20.79
C GLY A 49 42.88 29.55 -22.06
N ASP A 50 42.88 28.69 -23.08
CA ASP A 50 43.65 28.90 -24.32
C ASP A 50 42.74 29.05 -25.57
N PRO A 51 42.47 30.29 -26.02
CA PRO A 51 41.63 30.54 -27.19
C PRO A 51 42.26 30.13 -28.53
N GLU A 52 43.55 29.77 -28.56
CA GLU A 52 44.23 29.31 -29.78
C GLU A 52 44.21 27.79 -29.96
N SER A 53 43.76 27.04 -28.95
CA SER A 53 43.68 25.58 -29.01
C SER A 53 42.56 25.14 -29.96
N PRO A 54 42.86 24.35 -31.01
CA PRO A 54 41.86 23.99 -32.01
C PRO A 54 40.77 23.12 -31.40
N ALA A 55 39.50 23.48 -31.64
CA ALA A 55 38.36 22.73 -31.16
C ALA A 55 38.31 21.33 -31.81
N ALA A 56 38.18 20.28 -30.99
CA ALA A 56 38.01 18.92 -31.46
C ALA A 56 36.67 18.76 -32.20
N PRO A 57 36.57 17.88 -33.21
CA PRO A 57 35.35 17.66 -33.99
C PRO A 57 34.14 17.21 -33.15
N VAL A 58 34.39 16.62 -31.98
CA VAL A 58 33.41 16.09 -31.04
C VAL A 58 33.59 16.72 -29.66
N LEU A 59 32.48 17.13 -29.03
CA LEU A 59 32.40 17.52 -27.62
C LEU A 59 31.56 16.49 -26.86
N LEU A 60 32.04 16.00 -25.72
CA LEU A 60 31.28 15.24 -24.74
C LEU A 60 30.94 16.14 -23.55
N SER A 61 29.72 16.03 -23.07
CA SER A 61 29.27 16.71 -21.86
C SER A 61 28.09 15.97 -21.27
N SER A 62 27.86 16.09 -19.97
CA SER A 62 26.60 15.66 -19.34
C SER A 62 25.73 16.82 -18.90
N ASP A 63 26.21 18.06 -19.10
CA ASP A 63 25.48 19.29 -18.84
C ASP A 63 25.03 19.94 -20.17
N PRO A 64 23.73 19.89 -20.52
CA PRO A 64 23.22 20.54 -21.72
C PRO A 64 23.41 22.07 -21.73
N ASP A 65 23.53 22.69 -20.55
CA ASP A 65 23.61 24.14 -20.38
C ASP A 65 25.06 24.64 -20.32
N HIS A 66 26.06 23.74 -20.39
CA HIS A 66 27.46 24.11 -20.35
C HIS A 66 27.84 25.12 -21.46
N PRO A 67 28.64 26.17 -21.17
CA PRO A 67 28.98 27.21 -22.16
C PRO A 67 29.59 26.69 -23.48
N ALA A 68 30.42 25.65 -23.42
CA ALA A 68 30.99 25.02 -24.61
C ALA A 68 29.96 24.23 -25.44
N VAL A 69 28.94 23.66 -24.79
CA VAL A 69 27.84 22.94 -25.45
C VAL A 69 26.96 23.94 -26.18
N THR A 70 26.49 24.96 -25.46
CA THR A 70 25.62 26.01 -26.01
C THR A 70 26.29 26.76 -27.17
N ALA A 71 27.58 27.09 -27.05
CA ALA A 71 28.35 27.72 -28.13
C ALA A 71 28.45 26.85 -29.39
N ARG A 72 28.68 25.54 -29.25
CA ARG A 72 28.77 24.61 -30.40
C ARG A 72 27.42 24.38 -31.04
N LEU A 73 26.36 24.22 -30.26
CA LEU A 73 25.00 24.08 -30.76
C LEU A 73 24.55 25.34 -31.51
N ALA A 74 24.85 26.53 -30.98
CA ALA A 74 24.60 27.80 -31.65
C ALA A 74 25.37 27.95 -32.97
N ALA A 75 26.57 27.35 -33.06
CA ALA A 75 27.37 27.27 -34.29
C ALA A 75 26.90 26.18 -35.28
N GLY A 76 25.80 25.47 -34.99
CA GLY A 76 25.21 24.46 -35.87
C GLY A 76 25.78 23.05 -35.70
N ALA A 77 26.40 22.73 -34.56
CA ALA A 77 26.83 21.37 -34.27
C ALA A 77 25.63 20.40 -34.20
N ARG A 78 25.82 19.17 -34.69
CA ARG A 78 24.83 18.11 -34.56
C ARG A 78 24.79 17.60 -33.12
N LEU A 79 23.62 17.58 -32.50
CA LEU A 79 23.39 16.98 -31.19
C LEU A 79 23.11 15.48 -31.31
N ILE A 80 23.80 14.68 -30.50
CA ILE A 80 23.51 13.27 -30.26
C ILE A 80 23.35 13.12 -28.76
N SER A 81 22.18 12.74 -28.27
CA SER A 81 21.94 12.52 -26.84
C SER A 81 21.42 11.12 -26.60
N ALA A 82 21.55 10.64 -25.36
CA ALA A 82 20.74 9.53 -24.89
C ALA A 82 19.24 9.88 -25.07
N PRO A 83 18.36 8.88 -25.26
CA PRO A 83 16.92 9.11 -25.17
C PRO A 83 16.60 9.82 -23.85
N GLU A 84 15.59 10.69 -23.87
CA GLU A 84 15.11 11.31 -22.64
C GLU A 84 14.87 10.25 -21.57
N THR A 85 15.29 10.58 -20.36
CA THR A 85 15.10 9.74 -19.20
C THR A 85 13.63 9.34 -19.07
N PRO A 86 13.31 8.04 -19.01
CA PRO A 86 11.92 7.60 -18.96
C PRO A 86 11.27 8.10 -17.67
N ARG A 87 10.01 8.55 -17.79
CA ARG A 87 9.21 8.94 -16.63
C ARG A 87 9.12 7.77 -15.65
N GLY A 88 9.33 8.06 -14.37
CA GLY A 88 9.29 7.05 -13.30
C GLY A 88 10.62 6.36 -13.02
N GLU A 89 11.74 6.76 -13.63
CA GLU A 89 13.04 6.14 -13.36
C GLU A 89 13.46 6.14 -11.87
N ARG A 90 13.03 7.14 -11.09
CA ARG A 90 13.31 7.24 -9.65
C ARG A 90 12.69 6.09 -8.85
N LEU A 91 11.64 5.46 -9.38
CA LEU A 91 11.07 4.26 -8.78
C LEU A 91 12.08 3.11 -8.79
N VAL A 92 12.91 2.99 -9.84
CA VAL A 92 13.95 1.95 -9.90
C VAL A 92 15.03 2.18 -8.84
N ASP A 93 15.41 3.45 -8.61
CA ASP A 93 16.33 3.78 -7.50
C ASP A 93 15.72 3.42 -6.14
N ALA A 94 14.42 3.74 -5.95
CA ALA A 94 13.71 3.46 -4.70
C ALA A 94 13.62 1.95 -4.43
N VAL A 95 13.38 1.14 -5.47
CA VAL A 95 13.43 -0.33 -5.37
C VAL A 95 14.80 -0.81 -4.91
N ALA A 96 15.88 -0.32 -5.53
CA ALA A 96 17.24 -0.69 -5.13
C ALA A 96 17.60 -0.22 -3.71
N MET A 97 17.10 0.96 -3.32
CA MET A 97 17.27 1.47 -1.96
C MET A 97 16.54 0.59 -0.94
N MET A 98 15.30 0.20 -1.24
CA MET A 98 14.52 -0.70 -0.37
C MET A 98 15.19 -2.07 -0.24
N ASP A 99 15.73 -2.64 -1.32
CA ASP A 99 16.48 -3.91 -1.24
C ASP A 99 17.70 -3.79 -0.31
N LYS A 100 18.45 -2.69 -0.43
CA LYS A 100 19.58 -2.41 0.46
C LYS A 100 19.15 -2.25 1.91
N LEU A 101 18.07 -1.51 2.17
CA LEU A 101 17.51 -1.32 3.51
C LEU A 101 17.04 -2.65 4.09
N ARG A 102 16.28 -3.47 3.34
CA ARG A 102 15.85 -4.81 3.77
C ARG A 102 17.03 -5.71 4.11
N THR A 103 18.11 -5.64 3.33
CA THR A 103 19.27 -6.53 3.48
C THR A 103 20.21 -6.11 4.61
N ALA A 104 20.40 -4.81 4.83
CA ALA A 104 21.42 -4.29 5.75
C ALA A 104 20.86 -3.50 6.95
N GLY A 105 19.60 -3.09 6.89
CA GLY A 105 18.93 -2.29 7.90
C GLY A 105 18.41 -3.15 9.07
N PRO A 106 18.67 -2.76 10.34
CA PRO A 106 18.28 -3.55 11.49
C PRO A 106 16.76 -3.56 11.70
N TRP A 107 16.06 -2.47 11.38
CA TRP A 107 14.62 -2.38 11.54
C TRP A 107 13.89 -2.98 10.34
N GLU A 108 14.37 -2.70 9.13
CA GLU A 108 13.76 -3.09 7.86
C GLU A 108 13.82 -4.59 7.63
N SER A 109 14.88 -5.26 8.09
CA SER A 109 15.03 -6.71 8.04
C SER A 109 14.06 -7.46 8.95
N GLU A 110 13.62 -6.85 10.04
CA GLU A 110 12.67 -7.45 10.99
C GLU A 110 11.20 -7.23 10.60
N GLN A 111 10.91 -6.35 9.64
CA GLN A 111 9.53 -6.08 9.24
C GLN A 111 8.85 -7.27 8.59
N THR A 112 7.55 -7.39 8.85
CA THR A 112 6.64 -8.39 8.27
C THR A 112 5.43 -7.69 7.69
N HIS A 113 4.63 -8.39 6.88
CA HIS A 113 3.38 -7.83 6.37
C HIS A 113 2.42 -7.42 7.50
N ASP A 114 2.42 -8.13 8.62
CA ASP A 114 1.51 -7.83 9.74
C ASP A 114 2.00 -6.63 10.57
N SER A 115 3.31 -6.55 10.85
CA SER A 115 3.87 -5.41 11.59
C SER A 115 3.70 -4.08 10.85
N LEU A 116 3.67 -4.11 9.51
CA LEU A 116 3.50 -2.93 8.68
C LEU A 116 2.05 -2.46 8.49
N ARG A 117 1.06 -3.30 8.85
CA ARG A 117 -0.37 -2.99 8.60
C ARG A 117 -0.82 -1.69 9.27
N ARG A 118 -0.31 -1.40 10.47
CA ARG A 118 -0.63 -0.17 11.20
C ARG A 118 -0.16 1.06 10.43
N PHE A 119 1.11 1.07 10.01
CA PHE A 119 1.69 2.20 9.28
C PHE A 119 0.96 2.44 7.97
N LEU A 120 0.66 1.40 7.18
CA LEU A 120 -0.13 1.55 5.95
C LEU A 120 -1.48 2.24 6.17
N LEU A 121 -2.14 1.98 7.30
CA LEU A 121 -3.40 2.62 7.63
C LEU A 121 -3.20 4.10 8.03
N GLU A 122 -2.17 4.39 8.83
CA GLU A 122 -1.77 5.75 9.20
C GLU A 122 -1.46 6.58 7.95
N GLU A 123 -0.57 6.12 7.06
CA GLU A 123 -0.22 6.81 5.80
C GLU A 123 -1.43 7.03 4.89
N THR A 124 -2.39 6.10 4.90
CA THR A 124 -3.62 6.26 4.13
C THR A 124 -4.47 7.42 4.66
N TYR A 125 -4.55 7.61 5.98
CA TYR A 125 -5.29 8.73 6.56
C TYR A 125 -4.56 10.06 6.39
N GLU A 126 -3.24 10.07 6.55
CA GLU A 126 -2.42 11.26 6.30
C GLU A 126 -2.54 11.71 4.84
N LEU A 127 -2.50 10.77 3.89
CA LEU A 127 -2.81 11.04 2.48
C LEU A 127 -4.20 11.67 2.28
N LEU A 128 -5.23 11.16 2.95
CA LEU A 128 -6.60 11.71 2.84
C LEU A 128 -6.67 13.14 3.39
N ASP A 129 -5.97 13.42 4.49
CA ASP A 129 -5.87 14.77 5.06
C ASP A 129 -5.10 15.71 4.14
N ALA A 130 -4.02 15.25 3.51
CA ALA A 130 -3.27 16.01 2.51
C ALA A 130 -4.15 16.36 1.29
N VAL A 131 -4.92 15.38 0.77
CA VAL A 131 -5.91 15.61 -0.31
C VAL A 131 -6.94 16.67 0.11
N ARG A 132 -7.46 16.59 1.33
CA ARG A 132 -8.46 17.53 1.86
C ARG A 132 -7.89 18.95 2.00
N SER A 133 -6.63 19.05 2.43
CA SER A 133 -5.95 20.33 2.61
C SER A 133 -5.65 21.06 1.29
N GLY A 134 -5.53 20.31 0.19
CA GLY A 134 -5.11 20.84 -1.11
C GLY A 134 -3.63 21.25 -1.17
N ASN A 135 -2.83 20.89 -0.15
CA ASN A 135 -1.39 21.12 -0.14
C ASN A 135 -0.69 20.09 -1.05
N ALA A 136 -0.16 20.55 -2.18
CA ALA A 136 0.51 19.69 -3.16
C ALA A 136 1.83 19.10 -2.64
N GLU A 137 2.53 19.79 -1.74
CA GLU A 137 3.78 19.30 -1.16
C GLU A 137 3.50 18.14 -0.20
N ALA A 138 2.59 18.35 0.76
CA ALA A 138 2.12 17.29 1.65
C ALA A 138 1.56 16.11 0.86
N LEU A 139 0.72 16.37 -0.16
CA LEU A 139 0.19 15.30 -1.01
C LEU A 139 1.30 14.47 -1.68
N CYS A 140 2.40 15.11 -2.10
CA CYS A 140 3.53 14.42 -2.70
C CYS A 140 4.30 13.57 -1.68
N GLU A 141 4.44 14.08 -0.46
CA GLU A 141 5.07 13.38 0.68
C GLU A 141 4.28 12.11 1.04
N GLU A 142 2.98 12.26 1.32
CA GLU A 142 2.11 11.14 1.71
C GLU A 142 1.97 10.07 0.61
N LEU A 143 1.94 10.48 -0.67
CA LEU A 143 1.98 9.53 -1.78
C LEU A 143 3.32 8.76 -1.83
N GLY A 144 4.40 9.39 -1.39
CA GLY A 144 5.71 8.77 -1.19
C GLY A 144 5.67 7.70 -0.09
N ASP A 145 5.02 7.98 1.03
CA ASP A 145 4.93 7.04 2.16
C ASP A 145 4.02 5.85 1.84
N VAL A 146 2.89 6.07 1.15
CA VAL A 146 2.09 4.96 0.61
C VAL A 146 2.89 4.12 -0.40
N LEU A 147 3.71 4.76 -1.25
CA LEU A 147 4.62 4.04 -2.15
C LEU A 147 5.68 3.24 -1.39
N LEU A 148 6.24 3.79 -0.31
CA LEU A 148 7.18 3.10 0.57
C LEU A 148 6.56 1.81 1.13
N GLN A 149 5.31 1.84 1.57
CA GLN A 149 4.59 0.65 2.01
C GLN A 149 4.49 -0.41 0.90
N VAL A 150 4.15 -0.01 -0.34
CA VAL A 150 4.12 -0.94 -1.50
C VAL A 150 5.48 -1.58 -1.74
N LEU A 151 6.57 -0.80 -1.67
CA LEU A 151 7.94 -1.31 -1.84
C LEU A 151 8.33 -2.28 -0.73
N PHE A 152 7.99 -1.98 0.52
CA PHE A 152 8.23 -2.89 1.65
C PHE A 152 7.50 -4.22 1.48
N HIS A 153 6.20 -4.19 1.21
CA HIS A 153 5.42 -5.42 1.03
C HIS A 153 5.91 -6.23 -0.16
N ALA A 154 6.25 -5.58 -1.29
CA ALA A 154 6.84 -6.28 -2.43
C ALA A 154 8.17 -6.94 -2.07
N ARG A 155 9.07 -6.22 -1.38
CA ARG A 155 10.39 -6.74 -1.04
C ARG A 155 10.34 -7.84 0.02
N ILE A 156 9.43 -7.76 1.00
CA ILE A 156 9.18 -8.84 1.97
C ILE A 156 8.66 -10.10 1.25
N ALA A 157 7.79 -9.94 0.25
CA ALA A 157 7.24 -11.07 -0.50
C ALA A 157 8.31 -11.82 -1.32
N GLU A 158 9.40 -11.15 -1.71
CA GLU A 158 10.54 -11.81 -2.36
C GLU A 158 11.25 -12.82 -1.43
N ASP A 159 11.18 -12.63 -0.11
CA ASP A 159 11.76 -13.55 0.89
C ASP A 159 10.89 -14.81 1.09
N ALA A 160 9.69 -14.87 0.51
CA ALA A 160 8.74 -15.96 0.76
C ALA A 160 9.26 -17.31 0.21
N PRO A 161 9.15 -18.41 0.98
CA PRO A 161 9.61 -19.72 0.52
C PRO A 161 8.74 -20.31 -0.61
N GLN A 162 7.51 -19.82 -0.76
CA GLN A 162 6.54 -20.26 -1.77
C GLN A 162 5.80 -19.05 -2.32
N SER A 163 5.54 -19.06 -3.63
CA SER A 163 4.82 -17.97 -4.30
C SER A 163 5.46 -16.58 -4.09
N ALA A 164 6.79 -16.53 -4.03
CA ALA A 164 7.52 -15.28 -3.97
C ALA A 164 7.21 -14.41 -5.19
N PHE A 165 7.13 -13.10 -4.96
CA PHE A 165 6.94 -12.10 -5.99
C PHE A 165 7.63 -10.81 -5.58
N GLY A 166 8.02 -10.01 -6.56
CA GLY A 166 8.65 -8.72 -6.35
C GLY A 166 7.84 -7.54 -6.87
N ILE A 167 8.46 -6.35 -6.83
CA ILE A 167 7.81 -5.11 -7.29
C ILE A 167 7.41 -5.17 -8.78
N ASP A 168 8.20 -5.85 -9.61
CA ASP A 168 7.91 -6.02 -11.04
C ASP A 168 6.67 -6.89 -11.26
N ASP A 169 6.45 -7.92 -10.43
CA ASP A 169 5.24 -8.75 -10.47
C ASP A 169 3.99 -7.96 -10.05
N VAL A 170 4.13 -7.08 -9.05
CA VAL A 170 3.08 -6.14 -8.64
C VAL A 170 2.73 -5.20 -9.80
N ALA A 171 3.73 -4.60 -10.43
CA ALA A 171 3.54 -3.72 -11.59
C ALA A 171 2.91 -4.45 -12.79
N ASN A 172 3.37 -5.66 -13.10
CA ASN A 172 2.81 -6.51 -14.15
C ASN A 172 1.35 -6.87 -13.88
N THR A 173 1.02 -7.16 -12.62
CA THR A 173 -0.36 -7.45 -12.20
C THR A 173 -1.26 -6.22 -12.38
N LEU A 174 -0.78 -5.04 -12.02
CA LEU A 174 -1.48 -3.78 -12.25
C LEU A 174 -1.67 -3.52 -13.76
N MET A 175 -0.62 -3.65 -14.57
CA MET A 175 -0.69 -3.42 -16.02
C MET A 175 -1.67 -4.36 -16.70
N ARG A 176 -1.64 -5.65 -16.37
CA ARG A 176 -2.60 -6.65 -16.90
C ARG A 176 -4.04 -6.29 -16.52
N LYS A 177 -4.27 -5.89 -15.27
CA LYS A 177 -5.60 -5.47 -14.78
C LYS A 177 -6.12 -4.23 -15.50
N LEU A 178 -5.28 -3.21 -15.70
CA LEU A 178 -5.64 -2.01 -16.45
C LEU A 178 -5.86 -2.33 -17.94
N GLY A 179 -4.98 -3.12 -18.54
CA GLY A 179 -5.11 -3.59 -19.92
C GLY A 179 -6.42 -4.33 -20.19
N ASN A 180 -6.82 -5.18 -19.24
CA ASN A 180 -8.07 -5.92 -19.32
C ASN A 180 -9.28 -5.01 -19.14
N ARG A 181 -9.25 -4.02 -18.25
CA ARG A 181 -10.44 -3.24 -17.88
C ARG A 181 -10.73 -2.06 -18.81
N VAL A 182 -9.73 -1.47 -19.44
CA VAL A 182 -9.88 -0.28 -20.28
C VAL A 182 -9.21 -0.39 -21.66
N PRO A 183 -9.38 -1.49 -22.42
CA PRO A 183 -8.68 -1.64 -23.70
C PRO A 183 -9.10 -0.59 -24.73
N GLY A 184 -10.35 -0.10 -24.67
CA GLY A 184 -10.82 0.94 -25.59
C GLY A 184 -10.08 2.26 -25.39
N VAL A 185 -9.88 2.68 -24.12
CA VAL A 185 -9.09 3.88 -23.79
C VAL A 185 -7.63 3.70 -24.21
N LEU A 186 -7.04 2.53 -23.95
CA LEU A 186 -5.67 2.22 -24.36
C LEU A 186 -5.49 2.13 -25.88
N ALA A 187 -6.55 1.76 -26.61
CA ALA A 187 -6.59 1.75 -28.07
C ALA A 187 -6.97 3.12 -28.68
N GLY A 188 -7.13 4.17 -27.87
CA GLY A 188 -7.46 5.52 -28.32
C GLY A 188 -8.91 5.70 -28.78
N GLN A 189 -9.82 4.82 -28.38
CA GLN A 189 -11.25 4.94 -28.69
C GLN A 189 -11.89 6.04 -27.83
N SER A 190 -12.79 6.81 -28.43
CA SER A 190 -13.64 7.74 -27.68
C SER A 190 -14.86 6.98 -27.14
N ILE A 191 -15.04 7.02 -25.82
CA ILE A 191 -16.14 6.37 -25.09
C ILE A 191 -16.72 7.37 -24.08
N SER A 192 -18.02 7.27 -23.80
CA SER A 192 -18.65 8.09 -22.76
C SER A 192 -18.21 7.62 -21.36
N LEU A 193 -18.29 8.50 -20.35
CA LEU A 193 -17.99 8.14 -18.97
C LEU A 193 -18.88 6.99 -18.47
N GLU A 194 -20.18 7.04 -18.80
CA GLU A 194 -21.15 6.03 -18.39
C GLU A 194 -20.82 4.65 -18.99
N ASP A 195 -20.55 4.60 -20.29
CA ASP A 195 -20.17 3.36 -20.97
C ASP A 195 -18.83 2.82 -20.45
N GLN A 196 -17.88 3.71 -20.14
CA GLN A 196 -16.59 3.30 -19.56
C GLN A 196 -16.76 2.69 -18.16
N LEU A 197 -17.60 3.28 -17.32
CA LEU A 197 -17.89 2.74 -15.98
C LEU A 197 -18.64 1.41 -16.07
N ALA A 198 -19.60 1.27 -16.99
CA ALA A 198 -20.31 0.03 -17.23
C ALA A 198 -19.37 -1.09 -17.68
N GLN A 199 -18.50 -0.82 -18.66
CA GLN A 199 -17.48 -1.78 -19.12
C GLN A 199 -16.48 -2.14 -18.02
N TRP A 200 -16.09 -1.17 -17.20
CA TRP A 200 -15.19 -1.41 -16.07
C TRP A 200 -15.79 -2.41 -15.08
N GLU A 201 -17.04 -2.20 -14.66
CA GLU A 201 -17.71 -3.10 -13.71
C GLU A 201 -18.03 -4.47 -14.33
N GLU A 202 -18.42 -4.54 -15.61
CA GLU A 202 -18.64 -5.81 -16.33
C GLU A 202 -17.36 -6.65 -16.35
N ARG A 203 -16.23 -6.06 -16.76
CA ARG A 203 -14.95 -6.78 -16.87
C ARG A 203 -14.39 -7.17 -15.51
N LYS A 204 -14.54 -6.31 -14.52
CA LYS A 204 -14.19 -6.61 -13.12
C LYS A 204 -15.03 -7.76 -12.55
N ALA A 205 -16.29 -7.92 -12.97
CA ALA A 205 -17.11 -9.06 -12.59
C ALA A 205 -16.68 -10.35 -13.31
N ALA A 206 -16.33 -10.27 -14.60
CA ALA A 206 -15.88 -11.41 -15.40
C ALA A 206 -14.51 -11.98 -14.97
N GLU A 207 -13.66 -11.17 -14.34
CA GLU A 207 -12.33 -11.59 -13.84
C GLU A 207 -12.39 -12.59 -12.67
N LYS A 208 -13.55 -12.77 -12.03
CA LYS A 208 -13.65 -13.54 -10.78
C LYS A 208 -14.77 -14.57 -10.85
N SER A 209 -14.41 -15.85 -10.70
CA SER A 209 -15.37 -16.88 -10.31
C SER A 209 -15.67 -16.70 -8.82
N ARG A 210 -16.86 -16.19 -8.49
CA ARG A 210 -17.31 -16.06 -7.10
C ARG A 210 -18.25 -17.21 -6.79
N ASN A 211 -17.99 -17.87 -5.67
CA ASN A 211 -18.87 -18.89 -5.13
C ASN A 211 -19.90 -18.26 -4.17
N SER A 212 -19.56 -17.11 -3.58
CA SER A 212 -20.39 -16.34 -2.68
C SER A 212 -20.52 -14.88 -3.14
N VAL A 213 -21.67 -14.25 -2.90
CA VAL A 213 -21.86 -12.81 -3.07
C VAL A 213 -20.90 -11.99 -2.18
N MET A 214 -20.47 -12.57 -1.06
CA MET A 214 -19.55 -11.99 -0.09
C MET A 214 -18.07 -12.19 -0.44
N ASP A 215 -17.76 -12.90 -1.53
CA ASP A 215 -16.38 -13.01 -1.99
C ASP A 215 -15.82 -11.62 -2.34
N ASP A 216 -14.56 -11.39 -1.97
CA ASP A 216 -13.83 -10.12 -2.10
C ASP A 216 -14.38 -8.93 -1.30
N VAL A 217 -15.19 -9.16 -0.27
CA VAL A 217 -15.47 -8.12 0.73
C VAL A 217 -14.25 -8.03 1.65
N HIS A 218 -13.55 -6.89 1.64
CA HIS A 218 -12.39 -6.67 2.50
C HIS A 218 -12.86 -6.43 3.94
N THR A 219 -12.74 -7.44 4.79
CA THR A 219 -13.19 -7.38 6.20
C THR A 219 -12.34 -6.46 7.08
N GLY A 220 -11.12 -6.11 6.65
CA GLY A 220 -10.23 -5.20 7.37
C GLY A 220 -10.56 -3.71 7.24
N GLN A 221 -11.48 -3.31 6.36
CA GLN A 221 -11.87 -1.89 6.22
C GLN A 221 -12.70 -1.40 7.44
N PRO A 222 -12.83 -0.09 7.68
CA PRO A 222 -13.66 0.45 8.77
C PRO A 222 -15.09 -0.10 8.76
N ALA A 223 -15.69 -0.32 9.93
CA ALA A 223 -16.99 -0.97 10.07
C ALA A 223 -18.08 -0.37 9.18
N LEU A 224 -18.14 0.96 9.05
CA LEU A 224 -19.14 1.63 8.21
C LEU A 224 -18.95 1.33 6.72
N ALA A 225 -17.70 1.37 6.23
CA ALA A 225 -17.38 1.01 4.85
C ALA A 225 -17.65 -0.49 4.60
N LEU A 226 -17.40 -1.33 5.60
CA LEU A 226 -17.75 -2.75 5.58
C LEU A 226 -19.24 -2.97 5.46
N ALA A 227 -20.04 -2.44 6.38
CA ALA A 227 -21.49 -2.54 6.36
C ALA A 227 -22.07 -2.03 5.05
N GLN A 228 -21.65 -0.85 4.58
CA GLN A 228 -22.09 -0.30 3.30
C GLN A 228 -21.77 -1.24 2.14
N LYS A 229 -20.55 -1.80 2.09
CA LYS A 229 -20.17 -2.71 1.00
C LYS A 229 -20.96 -4.01 1.04
N VAL A 230 -21.19 -4.55 2.22
CA VAL A 230 -21.96 -5.78 2.44
C VAL A 230 -23.42 -5.57 2.01
N VAL A 231 -24.05 -4.46 2.42
CA VAL A 231 -25.42 -4.08 2.00
C VAL A 231 -25.52 -3.91 0.49
N GLU A 232 -24.56 -3.23 -0.15
CA GLU A 232 -24.51 -3.07 -1.61
C GLU A 232 -24.46 -4.44 -2.34
N ARG A 233 -23.68 -5.39 -1.81
CA ARG A 233 -23.52 -6.73 -2.38
C ARG A 233 -24.81 -7.54 -2.32
N VAL A 234 -25.45 -7.60 -1.14
CA VAL A 234 -26.67 -8.40 -0.96
C VAL A 234 -27.86 -7.80 -1.71
N ALA A 235 -27.98 -6.47 -1.74
CA ALA A 235 -29.01 -5.80 -2.53
C ALA A 235 -28.85 -6.12 -4.03
N LYS A 236 -27.61 -6.11 -4.55
CA LYS A 236 -27.33 -6.49 -5.94
C LYS A 236 -27.62 -7.97 -6.23
N ALA A 237 -27.51 -8.84 -5.23
CA ALA A 237 -27.86 -10.26 -5.35
C ALA A 237 -29.35 -10.55 -5.12
N GLY A 238 -30.17 -9.53 -4.91
CA GLY A 238 -31.62 -9.69 -4.75
C GLY A 238 -32.05 -10.17 -3.36
N LEU A 239 -31.20 -10.05 -2.33
CA LEU A 239 -31.63 -10.31 -0.96
C LEU A 239 -32.71 -9.29 -0.57
N PRO A 240 -33.87 -9.73 -0.06
CA PRO A 240 -34.89 -8.82 0.47
C PRO A 240 -34.34 -7.87 1.53
N ALA A 241 -34.76 -6.60 1.48
CA ALA A 241 -34.29 -5.58 2.40
C ALA A 241 -34.65 -5.86 3.87
N ASP A 242 -35.75 -6.59 4.11
CA ASP A 242 -36.20 -7.00 5.45
C ASP A 242 -35.32 -8.08 6.09
N LEU A 243 -34.52 -8.80 5.30
CA LEU A 243 -33.56 -9.79 5.81
C LEU A 243 -32.21 -9.17 6.20
N ILE A 244 -32.02 -7.87 5.94
CA ILE A 244 -30.81 -7.13 6.32
C ILE A 244 -30.96 -6.68 7.78
N PRO A 245 -30.07 -7.07 8.70
CA PRO A 245 -30.16 -6.69 10.11
C PRO A 245 -30.19 -5.18 10.34
N ALA A 246 -30.98 -4.75 11.31
CA ALA A 246 -31.05 -3.35 11.71
C ALA A 246 -29.69 -2.83 12.19
N ASP A 247 -28.90 -3.68 12.84
CA ASP A 247 -27.61 -3.33 13.45
C ASP A 247 -26.54 -2.90 12.44
N ILE A 248 -26.70 -3.25 11.16
CA ILE A 248 -25.81 -2.81 10.07
C ILE A 248 -26.40 -1.69 9.21
N THR A 249 -27.66 -1.30 9.45
CA THR A 249 -28.36 -0.23 8.72
C THR A 249 -28.66 0.99 9.58
N SER A 250 -28.62 0.85 10.90
CA SER A 250 -28.83 1.91 11.88
C SER A 250 -27.71 1.90 12.91
N ILE A 251 -27.02 3.02 13.07
CA ILE A 251 -25.88 3.14 13.98
C ILE A 251 -26.23 4.18 15.05
N SER A 252 -26.14 3.78 16.32
CA SER A 252 -26.26 4.68 17.46
C SER A 252 -24.88 5.06 17.96
N MET A 253 -24.64 6.35 18.16
CA MET A 253 -23.40 6.85 18.75
C MET A 253 -23.69 7.31 20.17
N SER A 254 -23.00 6.74 21.15
CA SER A 254 -23.07 7.16 22.55
C SER A 254 -21.70 7.00 23.22
N PRO A 255 -21.39 7.75 24.30
CA PRO A 255 -20.09 7.68 24.96
C PRO A 255 -19.72 6.29 25.50
N ASP A 256 -20.73 5.49 25.84
CA ASP A 256 -20.56 4.19 26.50
C ASP A 256 -20.53 3.01 25.51
N VAL A 257 -20.64 3.27 24.21
CA VAL A 257 -20.70 2.24 23.17
C VAL A 257 -19.58 2.44 22.15
N ASP A 258 -18.76 1.40 21.98
CA ASP A 258 -17.84 1.31 20.85
C ASP A 258 -18.63 0.97 19.57
N ALA A 259 -19.11 2.03 18.90
CA ALA A 259 -19.90 1.90 17.68
C ALA A 259 -19.13 1.26 16.51
N GLU A 260 -17.79 1.36 16.48
CA GLU A 260 -16.98 0.70 15.46
C GLU A 260 -17.02 -0.81 15.66
N SER A 261 -16.62 -1.26 16.86
CA SER A 261 -16.53 -2.67 17.18
C SER A 261 -17.89 -3.35 17.10
N ALA A 262 -18.95 -2.69 17.56
CA ALA A 262 -20.32 -3.19 17.46
C ALA A 262 -20.75 -3.36 16.00
N LEU A 263 -20.60 -2.33 15.16
CA LEU A 263 -20.98 -2.40 13.74
C LEU A 263 -20.13 -3.41 12.96
N ARG A 264 -18.83 -3.51 13.28
CA ARG A 264 -17.92 -4.49 12.67
C ARG A 264 -18.39 -5.89 12.98
N THR A 265 -18.70 -6.18 14.23
CA THR A 265 -19.19 -7.49 14.68
C THR A 265 -20.47 -7.86 13.94
N ALA A 266 -21.47 -6.97 13.94
CA ALA A 266 -22.73 -7.18 13.23
C ALA A 266 -22.53 -7.39 11.72
N ALA A 267 -21.62 -6.64 11.08
CA ALA A 267 -21.32 -6.80 9.66
C ALA A 267 -20.65 -8.15 9.33
N LEU A 268 -19.75 -8.62 10.19
CA LEU A 268 -19.09 -9.92 10.00
C LEU A 268 -20.06 -11.09 10.24
N GLU A 269 -20.88 -11.02 11.29
CA GLU A 269 -21.92 -12.01 11.55
C GLU A 269 -22.92 -12.09 10.40
N PHE A 270 -23.32 -10.95 9.82
CA PHE A 270 -24.18 -10.94 8.64
C PHE A 270 -23.51 -11.53 7.40
N VAL A 271 -22.20 -11.28 7.19
CA VAL A 271 -21.43 -11.94 6.13
C VAL A 271 -21.44 -13.45 6.29
N ASP A 272 -21.26 -13.95 7.52
CA ASP A 272 -21.28 -15.38 7.82
C ASP A 272 -22.68 -15.98 7.66
N ALA A 273 -23.74 -15.26 8.06
CA ALA A 273 -25.12 -15.65 7.83
C ALA A 273 -25.43 -15.82 6.33
N VAL A 274 -25.04 -14.84 5.50
CA VAL A 274 -25.24 -14.94 4.04
C VAL A 274 -24.50 -16.12 3.45
N ARG A 275 -23.23 -16.33 3.83
CA ARG A 275 -22.45 -17.51 3.39
C ARG A 275 -23.10 -18.82 3.83
N GLY A 276 -23.67 -18.88 5.02
CA GLY A 276 -24.40 -20.04 5.52
C GLY A 276 -25.64 -20.35 4.69
N VAL A 277 -26.42 -19.33 4.35
CA VAL A 277 -27.63 -19.47 3.52
C VAL A 277 -27.29 -19.87 2.09
N GLU A 278 -26.25 -19.26 1.49
CA GLU A 278 -25.76 -19.66 0.16
C GLU A 278 -25.35 -21.14 0.12
N LYS A 279 -24.65 -21.62 1.16
CA LYS A 279 -24.32 -23.05 1.28
C LYS A 279 -25.57 -23.94 1.39
N SER A 280 -26.58 -23.49 2.15
CA SER A 280 -27.86 -24.19 2.31
C SER A 280 -28.62 -24.30 0.97
N ILE A 281 -28.67 -23.21 0.21
CA ILE A 281 -29.29 -23.15 -1.13
C ILE A 281 -28.54 -24.03 -2.12
N ALA A 282 -27.19 -23.97 -2.13
CA ALA A 282 -26.37 -24.82 -2.97
C ALA A 282 -26.64 -26.31 -2.69
N ALA A 283 -26.71 -26.70 -1.41
CA ALA A 283 -27.05 -28.05 -1.01
C ALA A 283 -28.47 -28.46 -1.44
N GLY A 284 -29.46 -27.56 -1.32
CA GLY A 284 -30.84 -27.79 -1.75
C GLY A 284 -30.95 -28.02 -3.27
N ARG A 285 -30.22 -27.23 -4.07
CA ARG A 285 -30.20 -27.34 -5.54
C ARG A 285 -29.47 -28.58 -6.06
N ARG A 286 -28.47 -29.08 -5.31
CA ARG A 286 -27.61 -30.21 -5.73
C ARG A 286 -28.38 -31.54 -5.79
N GLY A 287 -29.41 -31.72 -4.97
CA GLY A 287 -30.11 -33.02 -4.79
C GLY A 287 -29.18 -34.12 -4.23
N TYR A 288 -29.73 -35.26 -3.80
CA TYR A 288 -29.02 -36.32 -3.04
C TYR A 288 -27.87 -37.07 -3.77
N GLY A 289 -27.36 -36.59 -4.92
CA GLY A 289 -26.54 -37.40 -5.83
C GLY A 289 -25.06 -37.02 -6.02
N VAL A 290 -24.58 -35.88 -5.53
CA VAL A 290 -23.20 -35.39 -5.79
C VAL A 290 -22.49 -35.03 -4.48
N PRO A 291 -21.31 -35.62 -4.16
CA PRO A 291 -20.53 -35.24 -2.98
C PRO A 291 -20.02 -33.78 -3.06
N GLU A 292 -19.93 -33.11 -1.92
CA GLU A 292 -19.59 -31.68 -1.80
C GLU A 292 -18.23 -31.30 -2.38
N GLU A 293 -17.28 -32.23 -2.36
CA GLU A 293 -15.92 -32.05 -2.89
C GLU A 293 -15.85 -31.95 -4.43
N PHE A 294 -16.94 -32.30 -5.14
CA PHE A 294 -16.99 -32.32 -6.61
C PHE A 294 -17.93 -31.30 -7.24
N ASP A 295 -18.58 -30.46 -6.43
CA ASP A 295 -19.52 -29.47 -6.95
C ASP A 295 -18.83 -28.12 -7.16
N VAL A 296 -18.41 -27.92 -8.40
CA VAL A 296 -17.74 -26.69 -8.87
C VAL A 296 -18.73 -25.75 -9.56
N VAL A 297 -20.04 -26.00 -9.44
CA VAL A 297 -21.07 -25.22 -10.12
C VAL A 297 -21.31 -23.92 -9.34
N PRO A 298 -21.14 -22.74 -9.96
CA PRO A 298 -21.45 -21.47 -9.31
C PRO A 298 -22.91 -21.42 -8.88
N LEU A 299 -23.18 -20.84 -7.71
CA LEU A 299 -24.51 -20.69 -7.13
C LEU A 299 -25.52 -19.97 -8.04
N GLY A 300 -25.10 -19.31 -9.12
CA GLY A 300 -26.00 -18.67 -10.07
C GLY A 300 -26.84 -17.55 -9.43
N VAL A 301 -27.96 -17.19 -10.06
CA VAL A 301 -28.90 -16.21 -9.50
C VAL A 301 -29.76 -16.90 -8.43
N ILE A 302 -29.83 -16.31 -7.23
CA ILE A 302 -30.68 -16.76 -6.14
C ILE A 302 -31.97 -15.93 -6.18
N THR A 303 -33.12 -16.60 -6.14
CA THR A 303 -34.43 -15.93 -6.13
C THR A 303 -34.81 -15.46 -4.73
N GLU A 304 -35.76 -14.52 -4.66
CA GLU A 304 -36.28 -14.02 -3.38
C GLU A 304 -36.84 -15.16 -2.51
N ASP A 305 -37.58 -16.08 -3.12
CA ASP A 305 -38.20 -17.21 -2.42
C ASP A 305 -37.14 -18.16 -1.83
N GLU A 306 -36.05 -18.42 -2.56
CA GLU A 306 -34.94 -19.26 -2.06
C GLU A 306 -34.19 -18.59 -0.92
N TRP A 307 -33.99 -17.26 -0.99
CA TRP A 307 -33.44 -16.53 0.15
C TRP A 307 -34.32 -16.72 1.38
N ARG A 308 -35.64 -16.55 1.24
CA ARG A 308 -36.59 -16.66 2.35
C ARG A 308 -36.72 -18.08 2.91
N GLU A 309 -36.68 -19.10 2.05
CA GLU A 309 -36.78 -20.51 2.46
C GLU A 309 -35.59 -20.94 3.32
N HIS A 310 -34.40 -20.47 2.99
CA HIS A 310 -33.16 -20.89 3.65
C HIS A 310 -32.63 -19.90 4.70
N TRP A 311 -33.24 -18.71 4.83
CA TRP A 311 -32.84 -17.73 5.84
C TRP A 311 -33.18 -18.24 7.26
N PRO A 312 -32.28 -18.10 8.25
CA PRO A 312 -32.59 -18.45 9.62
C PRO A 312 -33.76 -17.58 10.12
N SER A 313 -34.91 -18.21 10.34
CA SER A 313 -36.08 -17.58 10.96
C SER A 313 -35.78 -17.30 12.43
N GLU A 314 -35.65 -16.01 12.78
CA GLU A 314 -35.54 -15.40 14.12
C GLU A 314 -34.72 -16.18 15.17
N GLN A 315 -33.54 -15.66 15.52
CA GLN A 315 -33.03 -15.86 16.88
C GLN A 315 -34.05 -15.26 17.86
N PRO A 316 -34.46 -15.97 18.92
CA PRO A 316 -35.32 -15.37 19.92
C PRO A 316 -34.59 -14.15 20.52
N PRO A 317 -35.31 -13.07 20.87
CA PRO A 317 -34.69 -11.94 21.52
C PRO A 317 -33.99 -12.44 22.79
N LEU A 318 -32.72 -12.03 22.98
CA LEU A 318 -32.00 -12.23 24.23
C LEU A 318 -32.91 -11.78 25.37
N GLU A 319 -33.45 -12.74 26.13
CA GLU A 319 -34.03 -12.46 27.45
C GLU A 319 -32.90 -11.80 28.25
N LEU A 320 -33.08 -10.51 28.54
CA LEU A 320 -32.35 -9.84 29.59
C LEU A 320 -32.52 -10.72 30.82
N ALA A 321 -31.45 -11.40 31.23
CA ALA A 321 -31.42 -12.15 32.47
C ALA A 321 -31.75 -11.16 33.59
N ASP A 322 -32.96 -11.29 34.14
CA ASP A 322 -33.32 -10.66 35.38
C ASP A 322 -32.29 -11.09 36.43
N ASP A 323 -31.74 -10.09 37.11
CA ASP A 323 -30.76 -10.16 38.18
C ASP A 323 -31.38 -10.93 39.35
N GLU A 324 -31.20 -12.26 39.38
CA GLU A 324 -31.45 -13.05 40.58
C GLU A 324 -30.34 -12.78 41.58
N SER A 325 -30.61 -11.81 42.46
CA SER A 325 -29.91 -11.62 43.72
C SER A 325 -30.00 -12.90 44.56
N GLU A 326 -28.93 -13.69 44.58
CA GLU A 326 -28.75 -14.75 45.58
C GLU A 326 -28.45 -14.13 46.94
N ASP A 327 -29.49 -14.13 47.76
CA ASP A 327 -29.49 -14.01 49.21
C ASP A 327 -28.62 -15.12 49.81
N ILE A 328 -27.36 -14.79 50.14
CA ILE A 328 -26.52 -15.65 50.99
C ILE A 328 -26.68 -15.19 52.43
N GLY A 329 -27.38 -16.05 53.16
CA GLY A 329 -27.79 -15.87 54.53
C GLY A 329 -26.66 -15.74 55.56
N ASP A 330 -27.06 -14.99 56.58
CA ASP A 330 -26.57 -14.83 57.94
C ASP A 330 -26.15 -16.16 58.60
N GLU A 331 -24.86 -16.31 58.91
CA GLU A 331 -24.39 -17.14 60.02
C GLU A 331 -23.46 -16.30 60.90
N SER A 332 -24.04 -15.83 62.00
CA SER A 332 -23.36 -15.31 63.19
C SER A 332 -22.62 -16.43 63.91
N GLU A 333 -21.36 -16.21 64.30
CA GLU A 333 -20.78 -16.80 65.51
C GLU A 333 -19.69 -15.89 66.10
N ASP A 334 -19.73 -15.82 67.43
CA ASP A 334 -19.06 -14.90 68.36
C ASP A 334 -17.52 -15.02 68.37
N ASP A 335 -16.82 -13.92 68.72
CA ASP A 335 -16.01 -13.88 69.96
C ASP A 335 -15.28 -12.52 70.15
N ALA A 336 -15.79 -11.80 71.13
CA ALA A 336 -15.16 -11.08 72.26
C ALA A 336 -13.71 -10.53 72.24
N ASP A 337 -13.62 -9.32 72.83
CA ASP A 337 -12.60 -8.77 73.75
C ASP A 337 -11.24 -8.31 73.17
N GLU A 338 -10.96 -6.99 73.13
CA GLU A 338 -10.52 -6.06 74.19
C GLU A 338 -8.98 -5.91 74.26
N ASP A 339 -8.56 -4.70 74.68
CA ASP A 339 -7.20 -4.21 74.99
C ASP A 339 -6.33 -3.71 73.80
N ALA A 340 -5.55 -2.64 73.89
CA ALA A 340 -5.45 -1.46 74.76
C ALA A 340 -4.37 -0.54 74.14
N ASP A 341 -4.53 0.77 74.30
CA ASP A 341 -3.55 1.86 74.43
C ASP A 341 -2.16 1.81 73.76
N GLY A 342 -1.80 2.95 73.13
CA GLY A 342 -0.40 3.34 72.95
C GLY A 342 -0.14 4.48 71.97
N ASP A 343 -0.26 5.73 72.43
CA ASP A 343 0.30 6.93 71.80
C ASP A 343 1.83 6.85 71.60
N VAL A 344 2.37 7.55 70.58
CA VAL A 344 3.33 8.68 70.70
C VAL A 344 4.02 8.99 69.35
N ASP A 345 4.13 10.31 69.12
CA ASP A 345 4.79 11.10 68.08
C ASP A 345 6.15 10.63 67.52
N GLY A 346 6.48 11.11 66.31
CA GLY A 346 7.86 11.19 65.82
C GLY A 346 8.01 11.77 64.40
N ASP A 347 8.42 13.04 64.31
CA ASP A 347 8.90 13.76 63.12
C ASP A 347 9.96 13.00 62.30
N ALA A 348 9.99 13.18 60.97
CA ALA A 348 11.25 13.30 60.21
C ALA A 348 11.04 13.81 58.76
N GLU A 349 11.63 14.96 58.49
CA GLU A 349 11.94 15.53 57.18
C GLU A 349 12.92 14.66 56.36
N GLY A 350 12.93 14.87 55.03
CA GLY A 350 14.18 15.31 54.40
C GLY A 350 14.90 14.38 53.43
N ALA A 351 14.70 14.68 52.15
CA ALA A 351 15.72 14.88 51.11
C ALA A 351 16.42 13.67 50.42
N ALA A 352 16.03 13.54 49.14
CA ALA A 352 16.79 13.31 47.91
C ALA A 352 18.33 13.18 47.97
N ARG A 353 18.85 12.26 47.15
CA ARG A 353 20.27 12.15 46.79
C ARG A 353 20.50 12.32 45.29
N ASP A 354 21.47 13.16 45.00
CA ASP A 354 22.03 13.60 43.73
C ASP A 354 22.99 12.58 43.07
N ALA A 355 23.30 12.92 41.83
CA ALA A 355 24.13 12.27 40.83
C ALA A 355 25.65 12.50 40.96
N ASP A 356 26.34 11.98 39.94
CA ASP A 356 27.72 12.16 39.47
C ASP A 356 28.83 11.30 40.09
N ASP A 357 29.47 10.51 39.23
CA ASP A 357 30.93 10.33 39.21
C ASP A 357 31.41 9.78 37.84
N GLU A 358 32.20 10.59 37.12
CA GLU A 358 33.25 10.11 36.19
C GLU A 358 34.56 10.01 36.98
N PRO A 359 35.53 9.16 36.56
CA PRO A 359 36.76 9.82 36.12
C PRO A 359 37.62 9.10 35.05
N GLU A 360 38.49 9.95 34.48
CA GLU A 360 39.93 9.78 34.23
C GLU A 360 40.48 9.34 32.86
N ALA A 361 41.55 10.06 32.51
CA ALA A 361 42.32 10.04 31.28
C ALA A 361 43.60 9.18 31.39
N ALA A 362 44.08 8.66 30.25
CA ALA A 362 45.49 8.66 29.80
C ALA A 362 45.69 7.77 28.56
N GLY A 363 46.48 8.24 27.58
CA GLY A 363 47.05 7.40 26.52
C GLY A 363 47.08 8.02 25.15
#